data_AF-A0A391PDC6-F1
#
_entry.id   AF-A0A391PDC6-F1
#
_cell.length_a   1.000
_cell.length_b   1.000
_cell.length_c   1.000
_cell.angle_alpha   90.00
_cell.angle_beta   90.00
_cell.angle_gamma   90.00
#
_symmetry.space_group_name_H-M   'P 1'
#
loop_
_entity.id
_entity.type
_entity.pdbx_description
1 polymer ?
#
loop_
_entity_poly.entity_id
_entity_poly.type
_entity_poly.pdbx_seq_one_letter_code
_entity_poly.pdbx_strand_id
1 'polypeptide(L)'
;GFIRVWCGCHQLDLVRKTILDHIERGFSWLAELLPLVQDLRGSSWFCGEYGRCPTYMAVRWWSLLAVLRWLCGKWEEVEEFHHMQPQWWILTFVLRDLFDDFNDTMERLQKTDLTLDAQ
;
A
#
# COMPACT_ATOMS: atom_id res chain seq x y z
N GLY A 1 -21.56 -25.48 -21.33
CA GLY A 1 -20.80 -25.42 -20.06
C GLY A 1 -20.24 -24.02 -19.88
N PHE A 2 -19.93 -23.60 -18.65
CA PHE A 2 -19.32 -22.29 -18.38
C PHE A 2 -17.81 -22.44 -18.17
N ILE A 3 -17.02 -21.62 -18.85
CA ILE A 3 -15.58 -21.49 -18.59
C ILE A 3 -15.41 -20.45 -17.48
N ARG A 4 -14.76 -20.82 -16.37
CA ARG A 4 -14.34 -19.87 -15.34
C ARG A 4 -12.91 -19.43 -15.63
N VAL A 5 -12.69 -18.13 -15.68
CA VAL A 5 -11.37 -17.52 -15.75
C VAL A 5 -11.11 -16.79 -14.44
N TRP A 6 -9.94 -17.02 -13.85
CA TRP A 6 -9.53 -16.29 -12.66
C TRP A 6 -9.03 -14.91 -13.04
N CYS A 7 -9.50 -13.88 -12.34
CA CYS A 7 -8.98 -12.53 -12.52
C CYS A 7 -7.54 -12.48 -11.96
N GLY A 8 -6.55 -12.30 -12.85
CA GLY A 8 -5.14 -12.21 -12.46
C GLY A 8 -4.88 -11.09 -11.45
N CYS A 9 -5.62 -9.98 -11.57
CA CYS A 9 -5.56 -8.88 -10.60
C CYS A 9 -5.96 -9.34 -9.20
N HIS A 10 -7.04 -10.11 -9.07
CA HIS A 10 -7.48 -10.62 -7.78
C HIS A 10 -6.48 -11.63 -7.18
N GLN A 11 -5.86 -12.47 -8.01
CA GLN A 11 -4.84 -13.41 -7.53
C GLN A 11 -3.61 -12.69 -6.98
N LEU A 12 -3.18 -11.60 -7.62
CA LEU A 12 -2.08 -10.77 -7.12
C LEU A 12 -2.45 -10.06 -5.81
N ASP A 13 -3.69 -9.58 -5.65
CA ASP A 13 -4.17 -9.02 -4.38
C ASP A 13 -4.07 -10.04 -3.22
N LEU A 14 -4.43 -11.30 -3.47
CA LEU A 14 -4.33 -12.38 -2.46
C LEU A 14 -2.88 -12.66 -2.05
N VAL A 15 -1.94 -12.62 -3.00
CA VAL A 15 -0.50 -12.79 -2.69
C VAL A 15 0.00 -11.64 -1.83
N ARG A 16 -0.37 -10.39 -2.15
CA ARG A 16 0.02 -9.22 -1.35
C ARG A 16 -0.53 -9.26 0.06
N LYS A 17 -1.80 -9.64 0.22
CA LYS A 17 -2.40 -9.87 1.54
C LYS A 17 -1.58 -10.90 2.32
N THR A 18 -1.19 -11.99 1.68
CA THR A 18 -0.35 -13.02 2.30
C THR A 18 0.99 -12.45 2.78
N ILE A 19 1.65 -11.60 1.99
CA ILE A 19 2.90 -10.92 2.38
C ILE A 19 2.68 -10.04 3.61
N LEU A 20 1.63 -9.21 3.61
CA LEU A 20 1.29 -8.34 4.74
C LEU A 20 0.99 -9.14 6.00
N ASP A 21 0.20 -10.22 5.89
CA ASP A 21 -0.11 -11.10 7.01
C ASP A 21 1.16 -11.77 7.57
N HIS A 22 2.19 -12.03 6.75
CA HIS A 22 3.48 -12.55 7.21
C HIS A 22 4.34 -11.47 7.89
N ILE A 23 4.36 -10.26 7.34
CA ILE A 23 5.08 -9.13 7.94
C ILE A 23 4.49 -8.81 9.32
N GLU A 24 3.17 -8.75 9.43
CA GLU A 24 2.49 -8.42 10.69
C GLU A 24 2.76 -9.44 11.81
N ARG A 25 2.99 -10.70 11.45
CA ARG A 25 3.40 -11.72 12.44
C ARG A 25 4.80 -11.49 13.00
N GLY A 26 5.66 -10.79 12.26
CA GLY A 26 7.04 -10.51 12.65
C GLY A 26 7.25 -9.09 13.20
N PHE A 27 6.42 -8.14 12.80
CA PHE A 27 6.54 -6.71 13.12
C PHE A 27 5.15 -6.12 13.32
N SER A 28 4.93 -5.36 14.41
CA SER A 28 3.69 -4.61 14.69
C SER A 28 3.49 -3.39 13.79
N TRP A 29 4.11 -3.38 12.60
CA TRP A 29 4.18 -2.23 11.72
C TRP A 29 2.79 -1.80 11.23
N LEU A 30 1.91 -2.74 10.88
CA LEU A 30 0.56 -2.39 10.40
C LEU A 30 -0.32 -1.89 11.55
N ALA A 31 -0.15 -2.46 12.74
CA ALA A 31 -0.83 -2.00 13.95
C ALA A 31 -0.46 -0.56 14.33
N GLU A 32 0.77 -0.12 14.04
CA GLU A 32 1.24 1.26 14.25
C GLU A 32 0.84 2.20 13.10
N LEU A 33 0.75 1.68 11.87
CA LEU A 33 0.37 2.47 10.69
C LEU A 33 -1.04 3.05 10.82
N LEU A 34 -2.01 2.25 11.29
CA LEU A 34 -3.41 2.67 11.28
C LEU A 34 -3.69 3.87 12.22
N PRO A 35 -3.24 3.86 13.49
CA PRO A 35 -3.32 5.03 14.36
C PRO A 35 -2.62 6.26 13.77
N LEU A 36 -1.39 6.09 13.25
CA LEU A 36 -0.64 7.17 12.63
C LEU A 36 -1.42 7.83 11.49
N VAL A 37 -2.02 7.04 10.60
CA VAL A 37 -2.85 7.56 9.49
C VAL A 37 -4.09 8.28 10.01
N GLN A 38 -4.72 7.78 11.07
CA GLN A 38 -5.88 8.44 11.68
C GLN A 38 -5.50 9.80 12.28
N ASP A 39 -4.39 9.86 13.00
CA ASP A 39 -3.88 11.07 13.64
C ASP A 39 -3.49 12.13 12.61
N LEU A 40 -2.70 11.75 11.59
CA LEU A 40 -2.27 12.65 10.52
C LEU A 40 -3.44 13.22 9.73
N ARG A 41 -4.50 12.44 9.54
CA ARG A 41 -5.74 12.89 8.87
C ARG A 41 -6.60 13.78 9.77
N GLY A 42 -6.57 13.56 11.08
CA GLY A 42 -7.26 14.37 12.07
C GLY A 42 -6.58 15.72 12.29
N SER A 43 -5.28 15.83 12.02
CA SER A 43 -4.52 17.06 12.14
C SER A 43 -4.83 18.03 11.00
N SER A 44 -5.70 19.01 11.28
CA SER A 44 -6.07 20.07 10.34
C SER A 44 -4.88 20.94 9.94
N TRP A 45 -3.96 21.18 10.87
CA TRP A 45 -2.71 21.90 10.63
C TRP A 45 -1.80 21.11 9.66
N PHE A 46 -1.51 19.85 9.96
CA PHE A 46 -0.62 19.02 9.13
C PHE A 46 -1.19 18.87 7.71
N CYS A 47 -2.49 18.58 7.61
CA CYS A 47 -3.15 18.46 6.31
C CYS A 47 -3.18 19.77 5.52
N GLY A 48 -3.22 20.93 6.19
CA GLY A 48 -3.19 22.24 5.56
C GLY A 48 -1.83 22.60 4.98
N GLU A 49 -0.75 22.21 5.66
CA GLU A 49 0.62 22.55 5.29
C GLU A 49 1.26 21.53 4.33
N TYR A 50 1.06 20.24 4.59
CA TYR A 50 1.75 19.14 3.90
C TYR A 50 0.85 18.31 2.99
N GLY A 51 -0.42 18.69 2.88
CA GLY A 51 -1.43 18.00 2.09
C GLY A 51 -2.08 16.83 2.84
N ARG A 52 -3.21 16.35 2.31
CA ARG A 52 -4.06 15.39 3.01
C ARG A 52 -3.50 13.97 2.93
N CYS A 53 -3.24 13.36 4.09
CA CYS A 53 -2.88 11.94 4.18
C CYS A 53 -4.01 11.06 3.60
N PRO A 54 -3.72 10.10 2.69
CA PRO A 54 -4.72 9.21 2.11
C PRO A 54 -5.43 8.33 3.15
N THR A 55 -6.62 7.84 2.81
CA THR A 55 -7.32 6.87 3.67
C THR A 55 -6.78 5.48 3.43
N TYR A 56 -6.43 4.75 4.49
CA TYR A 56 -6.17 3.31 4.40
C TYR A 56 -7.48 2.51 4.51
N MET A 57 -7.69 1.58 3.58
CA MET A 57 -8.75 0.58 3.62
C MET A 57 -8.09 -0.81 3.60
N ALA A 58 -8.21 -1.56 4.70
CA ALA A 58 -7.49 -2.83 4.90
C ALA A 58 -7.67 -3.86 3.78
N VAL A 59 -8.82 -3.85 3.11
CA VAL A 59 -9.15 -4.79 2.01
C VAL A 59 -8.69 -4.31 0.63
N ARG A 60 -8.09 -3.12 0.51
CA ARG A 60 -7.69 -2.52 -0.77
C ARG A 60 -6.23 -2.10 -0.73
N TRP A 61 -5.36 -2.89 -1.36
CA TRP A 61 -3.93 -2.59 -1.40
C TRP A 61 -3.61 -1.23 -2.06
N TRP A 62 -4.42 -0.78 -3.02
CA TRP A 62 -4.23 0.53 -3.67
C TRP A 62 -4.26 1.66 -2.64
N SER A 63 -5.10 1.51 -1.61
CA SER A 63 -5.18 2.47 -0.51
C SER A 63 -3.93 2.42 0.38
N LEU A 64 -3.38 1.23 0.63
CA LEU A 64 -2.12 1.07 1.36
C LEU A 64 -0.96 1.67 0.58
N LEU A 65 -0.86 1.39 -0.73
CA LEU A 65 0.19 1.96 -1.57
C LEU A 65 0.12 3.49 -1.62
N ALA A 66 -1.09 4.06 -1.73
CA ALA A 66 -1.26 5.51 -1.68
C ALA A 66 -0.77 6.11 -0.36
N VAL A 67 -1.10 5.48 0.78
CA VAL A 67 -0.62 5.88 2.10
C VAL A 67 0.91 5.77 2.18
N LEU A 68 1.48 4.66 1.74
CA LEU A 68 2.93 4.41 1.73
C LEU A 68 3.68 5.46 0.90
N ARG A 69 3.23 5.72 -0.34
CA ARG A 69 3.80 6.77 -1.21
C ARG A 69 3.75 8.14 -0.55
N TRP A 70 2.62 8.48 0.06
CA TRP A 70 2.45 9.75 0.74
C TRP A 70 3.36 9.87 1.97
N LEU A 71 3.42 8.84 2.82
CA LEU A 71 4.29 8.81 4.01
C LEU A 71 5.76 8.92 3.62
N CYS A 72 6.20 8.18 2.61
CA CYS A 72 7.56 8.25 2.11
C CYS A 72 7.91 9.63 1.53
N GLY A 73 6.93 10.31 0.92
CA GLY A 73 7.09 11.68 0.41
C GLY A 73 7.05 12.76 1.49
N LYS A 74 6.68 12.40 2.72
CA LYS A 74 6.52 13.29 3.89
C LYS A 74 7.24 12.78 5.12
N TRP A 75 8.30 11.99 4.92
CA TRP A 75 8.89 11.22 6.00
C TRP A 75 9.58 12.10 7.05
N GLU A 76 10.26 13.17 6.60
CA GLU A 76 10.93 14.13 7.50
C GLU A 76 9.90 14.85 8.37
N GLU A 77 8.82 15.33 7.74
CA GLU A 77 7.76 16.05 8.44
C GLU A 77 7.02 15.13 9.42
N VAL A 78 6.72 13.89 9.04
CA VAL A 78 6.07 12.94 9.97
C VAL A 78 7.01 12.57 11.13
N GLU A 79 8.30 12.40 10.86
CA GLU A 79 9.31 12.04 11.87
C GLU A 79 9.51 13.15 12.92
N GLU A 80 9.39 14.41 12.51
CA GLU A 80 9.45 15.57 13.41
C GLU A 80 8.41 15.50 14.54
N PHE A 81 7.22 14.95 14.28
CA PHE A 81 6.11 14.91 15.25
C PHE A 81 5.90 13.55 15.90
N HIS A 82 6.21 12.45 15.21
CA HIS A 82 5.86 11.11 15.67
C HIS A 82 7.07 10.27 16.13
N HIS A 83 8.30 10.68 15.82
CA HIS A 83 9.54 10.03 16.27
C HIS A 83 9.52 8.49 16.07
N MET A 84 9.21 8.06 14.85
CA MET A 84 9.09 6.65 14.52
C MET A 84 10.48 6.00 14.54
N GLN A 85 10.55 4.74 14.95
CA GLN A 85 11.84 4.06 14.99
C GLN A 85 12.44 3.91 13.57
N PRO A 86 13.77 3.99 13.38
CA PRO A 86 14.38 3.90 12.05
C PRO A 86 13.97 2.65 11.26
N GLN A 87 13.86 1.49 11.93
CA GLN A 87 13.41 0.24 11.30
C GLN A 87 11.98 0.32 10.74
N TRP A 88 11.12 1.16 11.34
CA TRP A 88 9.76 1.37 10.88
C TRP A 88 9.75 2.05 9.51
N TRP A 89 10.57 3.10 9.34
CA TRP A 89 10.74 3.80 8.07
C TRP A 89 11.37 2.92 7.00
N ILE A 90 12.40 2.13 7.36
CA ILE A 90 13.02 1.17 6.43
C ILE A 90 11.96 0.23 5.86
N LEU A 91 11.11 -0.34 6.73
CA LEU A 91 10.04 -1.22 6.29
C LEU A 91 9.01 -0.49 5.42
N THR A 92 8.63 0.75 5.78
CA THR A 92 7.72 1.60 5.00
C THR A 92 8.26 1.85 3.58
N PHE A 93 9.54 2.22 3.44
CA PHE A 93 10.17 2.44 2.14
C PHE A 93 10.25 1.16 1.31
N VAL A 94 10.67 0.04 1.92
CA VAL A 94 10.75 -1.26 1.24
C VAL A 94 9.38 -1.73 0.75
N LEU A 95 8.33 -1.56 1.56
CA LEU A 95 6.97 -1.94 1.16
C LEU A 95 6.42 -1.06 0.06
N ARG A 96 6.73 0.24 0.08
CA ARG A 96 6.37 1.19 -0.97
C ARG A 96 6.98 0.77 -2.30
N ASP A 97 8.29 0.51 -2.33
CA ASP A 97 8.99 0.07 -3.55
C ASP A 97 8.45 -1.26 -4.07
N LEU A 98 8.28 -2.25 -3.19
CA LEU A 98 7.73 -3.56 -3.54
C LEU A 98 6.32 -3.44 -4.15
N PHE A 99 5.46 -2.63 -3.55
CA PHE A 99 4.08 -2.47 -4.02
C PHE A 99 3.96 -1.60 -5.28
N ASP A 100 4.91 -0.69 -5.52
CA ASP A 100 5.06 0.03 -6.78
C ASP A 100 5.37 -0.93 -7.93
N ASP A 101 6.38 -1.79 -7.78
CA ASP A 101 6.73 -2.80 -8.80
C ASP A 101 5.56 -3.74 -9.13
N PHE A 102 4.81 -4.12 -8.11
CA PHE A 102 3.60 -4.92 -8.30
C PHE A 102 2.48 -4.13 -9.00
N ASN A 103 2.31 -2.83 -8.71
CA ASN A 103 1.36 -1.98 -9.41
C ASN A 103 1.69 -1.88 -10.91
N ASP A 104 2.96 -1.66 -11.24
CA ASP A 104 3.40 -1.58 -12.64
C ASP A 104 3.17 -2.89 -13.39
N THR A 105 3.38 -4.02 -12.72
CA THR A 105 3.06 -5.34 -13.26
C THR A 105 1.55 -5.50 -13.50
N MET A 106 0.71 -5.00 -12.61
CA MET A 106 -0.74 -5.03 -12.78
C MET A 106 -1.21 -4.18 -13.94
N GLU A 107 -0.69 -2.96 -14.07
CA GLU A 107 -1.04 -2.08 -15.19
C GLU A 107 -0.67 -2.70 -16.53
N ARG A 108 0.45 -3.43 -16.60
CA ARG A 108 0.84 -4.19 -17.81
C ARG A 108 -0.13 -5.33 -18.11
N LEU A 109 -0.51 -6.11 -17.09
CA LEU A 109 -1.45 -7.22 -17.25
C LEU A 109 -2.85 -6.74 -17.67
N GLN A 110 -3.32 -5.61 -17.13
CA GLN A 110 -4.62 -5.03 -17.48
C GLN A 110 -4.69 -4.48 -18.91
N LYS A 111 -3.56 -4.02 -19.46
CA LYS A 111 -3.45 -3.54 -20.84
C LYS A 111 -3.31 -4.66 -21.87
N THR A 112 -3.22 -5.91 -21.42
CA THR A 112 -3.07 -7.06 -22.31
C THR A 112 -4.47 -7.56 -22.69
N ASP A 113 -4.92 -7.27 -23.92
CA ASP A 113 -6.10 -7.90 -24.49
C ASP A 113 -5.81 -9.39 -24.72
N LEU A 114 -6.48 -10.25 -23.94
CA LEU A 114 -6.46 -11.69 -24.16
C LEU A 114 -7.46 -12.02 -25.27
N THR A 115 -7.01 -11.94 -26.52
CA THR A 115 -7.80 -12.42 -27.67
C THR A 115 -7.88 -13.95 -27.62
N LEU A 116 -9.11 -14.49 -27.71
CA LEU A 116 -9.37 -15.94 -27.72
C LEU A 116 -8.82 -16.66 -28.96
N ASP A 117 -8.28 -15.93 -29.93
CA ASP A 117 -7.79 -16.45 -31.22
C ASP A 117 -6.44 -17.17 -31.15
N ALA A 118 -5.88 -17.35 -29.94
CA ALA A 118 -4.59 -18.02 -29.71
C ALA A 118 -4.70 -19.54 -29.47
N GLN A 119 -5.71 -20.21 -30.04
CA GLN A 119 -5.83 -21.68 -30.03
C GLN A 119 -5.79 -22.27 -31.43
#